data_AF-V4TQH7-F1
#
_entry.id   AF-V4TQH7-F1
#
_cell.length_a   1.000
_cell.length_b   1.000
_cell.length_c   1.000
_cell.angle_alpha   90.00
_cell.angle_beta   90.00
_cell.angle_gamma   90.00
#
_symmetry.space_group_name_H-M   'P 1'
#
loop_
_entity.id
_entity.type
_entity.pdbx_description
1 polymer ?
#
loop_
_entity_poly.entity_id
_entity_poly.type
_entity_poly.pdbx_seq_one_letter_code
_entity_poly.pdbx_strand_id
1 'polypeptide(L)' 'MQLRDEFWDTAPHYGGRKEIWDALRAAAEADLSLAQAIVDSAGVIVQSADLTICYDERGAKYELPKYVLSEPTNLIREG' A
#
# COMPACT_ATOMS: atom_id res chain seq x y z
N MET A 1 -15.12 -0.88 2.63
CA MET A 1 -14.36 -0.46 3.83
C MET A 1 -13.76 -1.63 4.62
N GLN A 2 -14.45 -2.76 4.83
CA GLN A 2 -13.92 -3.88 5.65
C GLN A 2 -12.66 -4.58 5.09
N LEU A 3 -12.64 -4.90 3.79
CA LEU A 3 -11.53 -5.64 3.18
C LEU A 3 -10.17 -4.92 3.26
N ARG A 4 -10.21 -3.59 3.30
CA ARG A 4 -9.02 -2.73 3.42
C ARG A 4 -8.40 -2.85 4.80
N ASP A 5 -9.21 -2.73 5.86
CA ASP A 5 -8.70 -2.82 7.23
C ASP A 5 -8.23 -4.23 7.55
N GLU A 6 -8.91 -5.28 7.05
CA GLU A 6 -8.41 -6.66 7.16
C GLU A 6 -7.06 -6.87 6.45
N PHE A 7 -6.87 -6.26 5.28
CA PHE A 7 -5.57 -6.29 4.62
C PHE A 7 -4.50 -5.60 5.46
N TRP A 8 -4.77 -4.39 5.99
CA TRP A 8 -3.78 -3.67 6.80
C TRP A 8 -3.48 -4.35 8.15
N ASP A 9 -4.43 -5.09 8.72
CA ASP A 9 -4.21 -5.90 9.92
C ASP A 9 -3.28 -7.08 9.65
N THR A 10 -3.42 -7.72 8.48
CA THR A 10 -2.63 -8.89 8.09
C THR A 10 -1.34 -8.56 7.32
N ALA A 11 -1.24 -7.37 6.72
CA ALA A 11 -0.09 -6.85 5.98
C ALA A 11 1.27 -7.05 6.69
N PRO A 12 1.44 -6.69 7.98
CA PRO A 12 2.71 -6.91 8.68
C PRO A 12 3.13 -8.39 8.80
N HIS A 13 2.22 -9.35 8.56
CA HIS A 13 2.57 -10.78 8.52
C HIS A 13 3.15 -11.24 7.17
N TYR A 14 3.00 -10.47 6.09
CA TYR A 14 3.56 -10.80 4.78
C TYR A 14 5.07 -10.56 4.67
N GLY A 15 5.68 -9.98 5.72
CA GLY A 15 7.11 -9.69 5.80
C GLY A 15 7.43 -8.21 5.63
N GLY A 16 8.71 -7.87 5.78
CA GLY A 16 9.17 -6.47 5.78
C GLY A 16 9.06 -5.80 7.14
N ARG A 17 9.19 -4.47 7.16
CA ARG A 17 9.15 -3.64 8.37
C ARG A 17 7.76 -3.05 8.55
N LYS A 18 7.23 -3.10 9.77
CA LYS A 18 5.94 -2.47 10.11
C LYS A 18 5.94 -0.97 9.80
N GLU A 19 7.07 -0.29 9.97
CA GLU A 19 7.25 1.13 9.63
C GLU A 19 6.99 1.43 8.15
N ILE A 20 7.42 0.53 7.26
CA ILE A 20 7.19 0.67 5.82
C ILE A 20 5.73 0.39 5.49
N TRP A 21 5.12 -0.61 6.12
CA TRP A 21 3.69 -0.86 5.98
C TRP A 21 2.84 0.34 6.45
N ASP A 22 3.24 0.99 7.54
CA ASP A 22 2.56 2.19 8.04
C ASP A 22 2.69 3.36 7.05
N ALA A 23 3.89 3.60 6.53
CA ALA A 23 4.14 4.60 5.50
C ALA A 23 3.32 4.32 4.22
N LEU A 24 3.28 3.06 3.76
CA LEU A 24 2.49 2.65 2.61
C LEU A 24 0.98 2.84 2.84
N ARG A 25 0.49 2.60 4.06
CA ARG A 25 -0.90 2.86 4.45
C ARG A 25 -1.21 4.33 4.38
N ALA A 26 -0.37 5.17 4.97
CA ALA A 26 -0.51 6.61 4.91
C ALA A 26 -0.46 7.12 3.46
N ALA A 27 0.45 6.58 2.64
CA ALA A 27 0.54 6.91 1.22
C ALA A 27 -0.69 6.47 0.42
N ALA A 28 -1.29 5.32 0.75
CA ALA A 28 -2.52 4.83 0.14
C ALA A 28 -3.77 5.65 0.50
N GLU A 29 -3.75 6.37 1.62
CA GLU A 29 -4.82 7.28 2.05
C GLU A 29 -4.60 8.73 1.60
N ALA A 30 -3.38 9.03 1.17
CA ALA A 30 -2.94 10.35 0.75
C ALA A 30 -3.07 10.57 -0.75
N ASP A 31 -3.11 11.83 -1.17
CA ASP A 31 -3.00 12.20 -2.59
C ASP A 31 -1.63 11.81 -3.15
N LEU A 32 -1.56 11.60 -4.47
CA LEU A 32 -0.35 11.23 -5.23
C LEU A 32 0.91 12.02 -4.82
N SER A 33 0.78 13.33 -4.62
CA SER A 33 1.89 14.21 -4.20
C SER A 33 2.39 13.88 -2.78
N LEU A 34 1.46 13.67 -1.85
CA LEU A 34 1.78 13.37 -0.46
C LEU A 34 2.25 11.92 -0.30
N ALA A 35 1.64 10.99 -1.03
CA ALA A 35 2.06 9.61 -1.13
C ALA A 35 3.52 9.50 -1.56
N GLN A 36 3.92 10.26 -2.60
CA GLN A 36 5.31 10.31 -3.07
C GLN A 36 6.27 10.84 -2.00
N ALA A 37 5.87 11.85 -1.22
CA ALA A 37 6.68 12.37 -0.12
C ALA A 37 6.82 11.36 1.03
N ILE A 38 5.76 10.61 1.35
CA ILE A 38 5.77 9.59 2.40
C ILE A 38 6.69 8.43 2.02
N VAL A 39 6.57 7.89 0.80
CA VAL A 39 7.43 6.78 0.34
C VAL A 39 8.89 7.21 0.25
N ASP A 40 9.17 8.43 -0.23
CA ASP A 40 10.54 8.99 -0.27
C ASP A 40 11.12 9.14 1.14
N SER A 41 10.32 9.68 2.08
CA SER A 41 10.72 9.81 3.49
C SER A 41 10.96 8.47 4.18
N ALA A 42 10.24 7.43 3.76
CA ALA A 42 10.37 6.07 4.28
C ALA A 42 11.47 5.25 3.59
N GLY A 43 12.15 5.79 2.57
CA GLY A 43 13.14 5.03 1.80
C GLY A 43 12.53 3.93 0.92
N VAL A 44 11.28 4.10 0.51
CA VAL A 44 10.52 3.16 -0.31
C VAL A 44 10.62 3.55 -1.79
N ILE A 45 11.12 2.61 -2.58
CA ILE A 45 11.24 2.67 -4.02
C ILE A 45 9.95 2.13 -4.65
N VAL A 46 9.16 3.03 -5.21
CA VAL A 46 7.92 2.69 -5.93
C VAL A 46 8.29 2.15 -7.32
N GLN A 47 8.01 0.87 -7.58
CA GLN A 47 8.28 0.26 -8.89
C GLN A 47 7.13 0.52 -9.88
N SER A 48 5.89 0.48 -9.39
CA SER A 48 4.68 0.79 -10.17
C SER A 48 4.13 2.13 -9.74
N ALA A 49 3.88 3.06 -10.68
CA ALA A 49 3.30 4.38 -10.39
C ALA A 49 1.98 4.32 -9.60
N ASP A 50 1.27 3.19 -9.69
CA ASP A 50 0.05 2.91 -8.94
C ASP A 50 0.30 2.41 -7.51
N LEU A 51 1.50 2.50 -6.92
CA LEU A 51 1.88 1.96 -5.60
C LEU A 51 1.64 0.45 -5.40
N THR A 52 1.24 -0.29 -6.44
CA THR A 52 0.92 -1.72 -6.34
C THR A 52 2.12 -2.59 -5.99
N ILE A 53 3.32 -2.14 -6.37
CA ILE A 53 4.57 -2.82 -6.08
C ILE A 53 5.58 -1.77 -5.61
N CYS A 54 6.02 -1.93 -4.35
CA CYS A 54 6.98 -1.07 -3.69
C CYS A 54 8.12 -1.91 -3.11
N TYR A 55 9.31 -1.33 -3.01
CA TYR A 55 10.49 -1.97 -2.45
C TYR A 55 11.10 -1.06 -1.39
N ASP A 56 11.53 -1.62 -0.28
CA ASP A 56 12.37 -0.88 0.68
C ASP A 56 13.83 -0.87 0.21
N GLU A 57 14.64 0.06 0.73
CA GLU A 57 16.09 0.15 0.51
C GLU A 57 16.84 -1.18 0.75
N ARG A 58 16.30 -2.09 1.57
CA ARG A 58 16.86 -3.42 1.84
C ARG A 58 16.47 -4.49 0.81
N GLY A 59 15.65 -4.15 -0.18
CA GLY A 59 15.13 -5.07 -1.19
C GLY A 59 13.92 -5.88 -0.74
N ALA A 60 13.27 -5.52 0.38
CA ALA A 60 12.01 -6.14 0.79
C ALA A 60 10.89 -5.67 -0.14
N LYS A 61 10.12 -6.62 -0.70
CA LYS A 61 9.01 -6.35 -1.63
C LYS A 61 7.71 -6.18 -0.84
N TYR A 62 6.96 -5.14 -1.18
CA TYR A 62 5.64 -4.84 -0.65
C TYR A 62 4.65 -4.78 -1.81
N GLU A 63 3.65 -5.64 -1.77
CA GLU A 63 2.62 -5.71 -2.81
C GLU A 63 1.30 -5.22 -2.24
N LEU A 64 0.80 -4.12 -2.81
CA LEU A 64 -0.47 -3.54 -2.44
C LEU A 64 -1.51 -3.85 -3.51
N PRO A 65 -2.59 -4.57 -3.15
CA PRO A 65 -3.70 -4.77 -4.06
C PRO A 65 -4.33 -3.45 -4.50
N LYS A 66 -4.80 -3.36 -5.75
CA LYS A 66 -5.49 -2.15 -6.22
C LYS A 66 -6.71 -1.77 -5.37
N TYR A 67 -7.36 -2.73 -4.73
CA TYR A 67 -8.54 -2.49 -3.88
C TYR A 67 -8.22 -1.81 -2.54
N VAL A 68 -6.95 -1.80 -2.08
CA VAL A 68 -6.54 -1.04 -0.88
C VAL A 68 -6.12 0.39 -1.21
N LEU A 69 -5.72 0.62 -2.46
CA LEU A 69 -5.26 1.91 -3.00
C LEU A 69 -6.40 2.72 -3.65
N SER A 70 -7.37 2.02 -4.25
CA SER A 70 -8.58 2.61 -4.83
C SER A 70 -9.77 1.81 -4.32
N GLU A 71 -10.90 2.47 -4.07
CA GLU A 71 -12.14 1.74 -3.85
C GLU A 71 -12.39 0.83 -5.06
N PRO A 72 -12.75 -0.46 -4.85
CA PRO A 72 -13.09 -1.33 -5.96
C PRO A 72 -14.35 -0.78 -6.63
N THR A 73 -14.18 -0.08 -7.74
CA THR A 73 -15.29 0.41 -8.58
C THR A 73 -16.06 -0.73 -9.26
N ASN A 74 -15.59 -1.97 -9.11
CA ASN A 74 -16.16 -3.17 -9.72
C ASN A 74 -16.59 -4.23 -8.69
N LEU A 75 -17.20 -3.81 -7.57
CA LEU A 75 -18.09 -4.71 -6.80
C LEU A 75 -19.40 -4.87 -7.57
N ILE A 76 -19.38 -5.72 -8.60
CA ILE A 76 -20.61 -6.36 -9.05
C ILE A 76 -21.02 -7.26 -7.89
N ARG A 77 -21.96 -6.80 -7.08
CA ARG A 77 -22.67 -7.65 -6.14
C ARG A 77 -23.59 -8.53 -6.98
N GLU A 78 -23.06 -9.61 -7.54
CA GLU A 78 -23.90 -10.68 -8.06
C GLU A 78 -24.45 -11.46 -6.86
N GLY A 79 -25.77 -11.31 -6.63
CA GLY A 79 -26.53 -11.99 -5.58
C GLY A 79 -27.61 -11.11 -4.98
#